data_AF-A0A9E1KF00-F1
#
_entry.id   AF-A0A9E1KF00-F1
#
_cell.length_a   1.000
_cell.length_b   1.000
_cell.length_c   1.000
_cell.angle_alpha   90.00
_cell.angle_beta   90.00
_cell.angle_gamma   90.00
#
_symmetry.space_group_name_H-M   'P 1'
#
loop_
_entity.id
_entity.type
_entity.pdbx_description
1 polymer ?
#
loop_
_entity_poly.entity_id
_entity_poly.type
_entity_poly.pdbx_seq_one_letter_code
_entity_poly.pdbx_strand_id
1 'polypeptide(L)'
;CSSCHNGVTAIGKHALHLATTSECDSCHSTINWNSASFNHDGVTDRCISCHDGVTAEGKSPQHLVTTNDCELCHAPYGWAPATRVDHDAVTGTCSSCHNGVTAEGRHVLHIDSTTSCELCHSTIGWKPVTTVDHDAVTGSCSSCHNGVIAEGKHAQHFATIGECDDCHTTQNWTSATFSHDGIITGCSSCHDGVGAEGKNAQHILSTNECELCHSSLSWVPATGVDHNEVTGSCSSCHNGVIAEGKHTLHFATTAECDACHSTLNWTSATFSHDGITSGCSTCHDGVAVEGKGTQHILSSNECELCHSSLGWVPATRVDHDAVTGSCSSCHNDVIATGKGATHVFTIAECETCHTTINWDFDHDGATSACSSCHNGTISTGTPAGHFTSARECDYCHSTLNWTSMVFSHQSINYPGDHRQALGCTDCHGANSEIVTWDSPSFQPDCAGCHAGDYVERKHESSSGGTESVSLNRDCSGACHEKSSFHRVTDREWDD
;
A
#
# COMPACT_ATOMS: atom_id res chain seq x y z
N CYS A 1 32.53 -129.27 20.39
CA CYS A 1 31.09 -129.21 20.02
C CYS A 1 30.87 -129.22 18.51
N SER A 2 31.73 -128.54 17.75
CA SER A 2 31.73 -128.41 16.28
C SER A 2 31.68 -129.75 15.52
N SER A 3 32.35 -130.80 16.01
CA SER A 3 32.32 -132.15 15.39
C SER A 3 30.96 -132.85 15.48
N CYS A 4 30.14 -132.53 16.48
CA CYS A 4 28.83 -133.15 16.70
C CYS A 4 27.67 -132.27 16.20
N HIS A 5 27.80 -130.95 16.26
CA HIS A 5 26.78 -129.96 15.86
C HIS A 5 27.11 -129.33 14.50
N ASN A 6 27.20 -130.17 13.47
CA ASN A 6 27.61 -129.80 12.11
C ASN A 6 26.42 -129.59 11.14
N GLY A 7 25.18 -129.62 11.63
CA GLY A 7 23.97 -129.52 10.81
C GLY A 7 23.53 -130.82 10.14
N VAL A 8 24.33 -131.90 10.25
CA VAL A 8 24.02 -133.24 9.74
C VAL A 8 23.78 -134.23 10.89
N THR A 9 24.68 -134.27 11.88
CA THR A 9 24.63 -135.18 13.04
C THR A 9 23.74 -134.64 14.16
N ALA A 10 23.83 -133.34 14.43
CA ALA A 10 22.94 -132.59 15.32
C ALA A 10 22.78 -131.17 14.79
N ILE A 11 21.75 -130.46 15.25
CA ILE A 11 21.48 -129.06 14.86
C ILE A 11 22.75 -128.23 15.08
N GLY A 12 23.26 -127.67 13.98
CA GLY A 12 24.42 -126.78 14.00
C GLY A 12 24.01 -125.31 14.15
N LYS A 13 24.91 -124.41 13.74
CA LYS A 13 24.64 -122.96 13.68
C LYS A 13 23.40 -122.71 12.80
N HIS A 14 22.39 -122.01 13.33
CA HIS A 14 21.22 -121.61 12.54
C HIS A 14 21.60 -120.51 11.53
N ALA A 15 20.73 -120.25 10.55
CA ALA A 15 21.01 -119.31 9.46
C ALA A 15 21.26 -117.85 9.91
N LEU A 16 20.85 -117.48 11.13
CA LEU A 16 21.05 -116.16 11.74
C LEU A 16 22.20 -116.16 12.76
N HIS A 17 22.97 -117.25 12.86
CA HIS A 17 24.10 -117.33 13.77
C HIS A 17 25.25 -116.49 13.23
N LEU A 18 25.87 -115.67 14.07
CA LEU A 18 27.03 -114.84 13.69
C LEU A 18 28.13 -115.71 13.07
N ALA A 19 28.66 -115.30 11.92
CA ALA A 19 29.74 -116.03 11.27
C ALA A 19 30.99 -116.03 12.17
N THR A 20 31.37 -117.20 12.66
CA THR A 20 32.53 -117.35 13.54
C THR A 20 33.21 -118.70 13.31
N THR A 21 34.53 -118.72 13.40
CA THR A 21 35.34 -119.95 13.41
C THR A 21 35.70 -120.38 14.84
N SER A 22 35.34 -119.60 15.85
CA SER A 22 35.56 -119.94 17.26
C SER A 22 34.76 -121.17 17.69
N GLU A 23 35.31 -121.91 18.65
CA GLU A 23 34.61 -123.03 19.28
C GLU A 23 33.38 -122.56 20.06
N CYS A 24 32.34 -123.38 20.09
CA CYS A 24 31.01 -122.98 20.57
C CYS A 24 30.99 -122.53 22.04
N ASP A 25 31.85 -123.11 22.88
CA ASP A 25 31.99 -122.81 24.31
C ASP A 25 32.63 -121.45 24.60
N SER A 26 33.23 -120.81 23.59
CA SER A 26 33.73 -119.43 23.69
C SER A 26 32.60 -118.40 23.74
N CYS A 27 31.40 -118.76 23.27
CA CYS A 27 30.23 -117.88 23.25
C CYS A 27 29.05 -118.46 24.05
N HIS A 28 28.85 -119.78 24.02
CA HIS A 28 27.71 -120.44 24.64
C HIS A 28 28.10 -121.15 25.94
N SER A 29 27.25 -121.04 26.96
CA SER A 29 27.36 -121.86 28.17
C SER A 29 26.68 -123.21 27.99
N THR A 30 27.27 -124.29 28.50
CA THR A 30 26.64 -125.62 28.52
C THR A 30 25.44 -125.71 29.46
N ILE A 31 25.27 -124.74 30.37
CA ILE A 31 24.15 -124.67 31.32
C ILE A 31 23.00 -123.81 30.74
N ASN A 32 23.32 -122.79 29.93
CA ASN A 32 22.34 -121.94 29.26
C ASN A 32 22.77 -121.69 27.82
N TRP A 33 22.54 -122.68 26.95
CA TRP A 33 23.02 -122.68 25.57
C TRP A 33 22.41 -121.54 24.73
N ASN A 34 21.19 -121.12 25.04
CA ASN A 34 20.50 -120.08 24.28
C ASN A 34 21.02 -118.67 24.58
N SER A 35 21.82 -118.50 25.63
CA SER A 35 22.50 -117.24 25.93
C SER A 35 23.92 -117.31 25.39
N ALA A 36 24.21 -116.47 24.39
CA ALA A 36 25.55 -116.26 23.88
C ALA A 36 26.14 -114.99 24.50
N SER A 37 27.39 -115.05 24.96
CA SER A 37 28.18 -113.87 25.31
C SER A 37 28.99 -113.41 24.10
N PHE A 38 28.95 -112.11 23.82
CA PHE A 38 29.74 -111.47 22.79
C PHE A 38 30.51 -110.30 23.40
N ASN A 39 31.80 -110.19 23.07
CA ASN A 39 32.64 -109.07 23.46
C ASN A 39 32.91 -108.19 22.24
N HIS A 40 32.72 -106.87 22.39
CA HIS A 40 32.95 -105.88 21.34
C HIS A 40 34.44 -105.51 21.16
N ASP A 41 35.35 -106.05 21.99
CA ASP A 41 36.80 -105.85 21.85
C ASP A 41 37.29 -106.27 20.46
N GLY A 42 37.89 -105.35 19.72
CA GLY A 42 38.46 -105.61 18.40
C GLY A 42 37.46 -105.58 17.24
N VAL A 43 36.20 -105.19 17.47
CA VAL A 43 35.25 -104.89 16.39
C VAL A 43 35.71 -103.64 15.63
N THR A 44 36.01 -103.78 14.34
CA THR A 44 36.42 -102.68 13.45
C THR A 44 35.37 -102.30 12.41
N ASP A 45 34.34 -103.13 12.24
CA ASP A 45 33.23 -102.86 11.35
C ASP A 45 32.24 -101.86 11.97
N ARG A 46 31.42 -101.22 11.12
CA ARG A 46 30.41 -100.24 11.57
C ARG A 46 29.33 -100.93 12.39
N CYS A 47 28.91 -100.32 13.50
CA CYS A 47 27.91 -100.92 14.40
C CYS A 47 26.63 -101.38 13.68
N ILE A 48 26.17 -100.61 12.67
CA ILE A 48 24.98 -100.91 11.88
C ILE A 48 25.05 -102.22 11.10
N SER A 49 26.23 -102.75 10.78
CA SER A 49 26.35 -104.04 10.06
C SER A 49 25.94 -105.24 10.90
N CYS A 50 25.84 -105.07 12.23
CA CYS A 50 25.35 -106.09 13.15
C CYS A 50 24.09 -105.62 13.89
N HIS A 51 23.98 -104.33 14.24
CA HIS A 51 22.80 -103.74 14.89
C HIS A 51 21.77 -103.23 13.87
N ASP A 52 21.35 -104.11 12.98
CA ASP A 52 20.42 -103.85 11.87
C ASP A 52 18.94 -104.12 12.22
N GLY A 53 18.66 -104.59 13.45
CA GLY A 53 17.33 -105.01 13.89
C GLY A 53 16.97 -106.45 13.51
N VAL A 54 17.86 -107.18 12.85
CA VAL A 54 17.71 -108.59 12.45
C VAL A 54 18.77 -109.45 13.12
N THR A 55 20.04 -109.09 12.97
CA THR A 55 21.22 -109.78 13.51
C THR A 55 21.40 -109.46 15.00
N ALA A 56 21.26 -108.19 15.36
CA ALA A 56 21.19 -107.70 16.73
C ALA A 56 20.21 -106.53 16.82
N GLU A 57 19.81 -106.16 18.04
CA GLU A 57 18.90 -105.03 18.27
C GLU A 57 19.45 -103.75 17.62
N GLY A 58 18.66 -103.15 16.72
CA GLY A 58 18.98 -101.88 16.07
C GLY A 58 18.32 -100.69 16.73
N LYS A 59 18.17 -99.59 15.97
CA LYS A 59 17.46 -98.39 16.44
C LYS A 59 15.99 -98.72 16.73
N SER A 60 15.50 -98.37 17.92
CA SER A 60 14.08 -98.49 18.25
C SER A 60 13.24 -97.46 17.47
N PRO A 61 11.92 -97.65 17.35
CA PRO A 61 11.03 -96.64 16.75
C PRO A 61 11.02 -95.29 17.50
N GLN A 62 11.45 -95.27 18.77
CA GLN A 62 11.58 -94.06 19.58
C GLN A 62 12.98 -93.43 19.50
N HIS A 63 13.90 -94.02 18.74
CA HIS A 63 15.22 -93.45 18.51
C HIS A 63 15.12 -92.19 17.64
N LEU A 64 15.95 -91.18 17.93
CA LEU A 64 16.02 -89.97 17.10
C LEU A 64 16.42 -90.32 15.66
N VAL A 65 15.92 -89.54 14.69
CA VAL A 65 16.33 -89.72 13.29
C VAL A 65 17.78 -89.25 13.15
N THR A 66 18.66 -90.19 12.85
CA THR A 66 20.12 -90.04 12.92
C THR A 66 20.80 -90.77 11.77
N THR A 67 22.04 -90.40 11.47
CA THR A 67 22.89 -91.20 10.56
C THR A 67 23.19 -92.57 11.18
N ASN A 68 23.77 -93.48 10.40
CA ASN A 68 24.13 -94.83 10.87
C ASN A 68 25.55 -94.90 11.48
N ASP A 69 26.08 -93.77 11.94
CA ASP A 69 27.36 -93.64 12.66
C ASP A 69 27.08 -93.67 14.17
N CYS A 70 26.70 -94.84 14.69
CA CYS A 70 26.27 -95.02 16.08
C CYS A 70 27.35 -94.55 17.08
N GLU A 71 28.62 -94.69 16.71
CA GLU A 71 29.81 -94.30 17.47
C GLU A 71 29.92 -92.79 17.73
N LEU A 72 29.18 -91.95 17.00
CA LEU A 72 29.12 -90.51 17.27
C LEU A 72 28.35 -90.19 18.56
N CYS A 73 27.47 -91.09 18.99
CA CYS A 73 26.56 -90.87 20.12
C CYS A 73 26.70 -91.93 21.22
N HIS A 74 27.05 -93.17 20.86
CA HIS A 74 27.06 -94.30 21.78
C HIS A 74 28.45 -94.91 21.95
N ALA A 75 28.83 -95.14 23.21
CA ALA A 75 30.03 -95.90 23.53
C ALA A 75 29.75 -97.42 23.43
N PRO A 76 30.73 -98.23 22.97
CA PRO A 76 30.58 -99.68 22.84
C PRO A 76 30.39 -100.41 24.18
N TYR A 77 30.73 -99.76 25.31
CA TYR A 77 30.54 -100.30 26.65
C TYR A 77 29.66 -99.35 27.47
N GLY A 78 28.52 -99.84 27.95
CA GLY A 78 27.58 -99.06 28.76
C GLY A 78 26.61 -98.21 27.93
N TRP A 79 25.74 -98.89 27.17
CA TRP A 79 24.72 -98.24 26.35
C TRP A 79 23.79 -97.37 27.22
N ALA A 80 23.86 -96.06 27.02
CA ALA A 80 23.00 -95.07 27.65
C ALA A 80 22.42 -94.12 26.58
N PRO A 81 21.22 -93.55 26.82
CA PRO A 81 20.69 -92.51 25.95
C PRO A 81 21.66 -91.35 25.83
N ALA A 82 21.96 -90.94 24.59
CA ALA A 82 22.77 -89.75 24.34
C ALA A 82 22.02 -88.50 24.84
N THR A 83 22.69 -87.66 25.63
CA THR A 83 22.09 -86.42 26.18
C THR A 83 22.43 -85.18 25.36
N ARG A 84 23.35 -85.32 24.40
CA ARG A 84 23.72 -84.30 23.42
C ARG A 84 24.03 -85.01 22.10
N VAL A 85 23.77 -84.31 21.01
CA VAL A 85 24.05 -84.78 19.66
C VAL A 85 24.89 -83.73 18.93
N ASP A 86 25.72 -84.19 18.01
CA ASP A 86 26.23 -83.33 16.95
C ASP A 86 25.12 -83.13 15.91
N HIS A 87 24.91 -81.89 15.46
CA HIS A 87 23.89 -81.61 14.46
C HIS A 87 24.24 -82.23 13.10
N ASP A 88 25.51 -82.51 12.83
CA ASP A 88 25.95 -83.22 11.62
C ASP A 88 25.59 -84.73 11.67
N ALA A 89 25.27 -85.27 12.85
CA ALA A 89 24.93 -86.68 13.07
C ALA A 89 23.40 -86.95 13.08
N VAL A 90 22.58 -85.89 13.01
CA VAL A 90 21.11 -85.99 13.04
C VAL A 90 20.50 -85.50 11.73
N THR A 91 19.28 -85.94 11.42
CA THR A 91 18.56 -85.52 10.22
C THR A 91 17.14 -85.07 10.56
N GLY A 92 16.64 -84.05 9.87
CA GLY A 92 15.34 -83.44 10.13
C GLY A 92 15.39 -81.92 10.02
N THR A 93 14.26 -81.25 10.27
CA THR A 93 14.21 -79.79 10.39
C THR A 93 14.45 -79.38 11.84
N CYS A 94 14.98 -78.17 12.08
CA CYS A 94 15.18 -77.64 13.42
C CYS A 94 13.91 -77.73 14.27
N SER A 95 12.76 -77.33 13.70
CA SER A 95 11.44 -77.34 14.36
C SER A 95 10.91 -78.75 14.68
N SER A 96 11.35 -79.79 13.96
CA SER A 96 10.94 -81.16 14.24
C SER A 96 11.57 -81.71 15.53
N CYS A 97 12.73 -81.20 15.92
CA CYS A 97 13.43 -81.58 17.15
C CYS A 97 13.31 -80.52 18.26
N HIS A 98 13.50 -79.24 17.94
CA HIS A 98 13.39 -78.11 18.87
C HIS A 98 11.95 -77.65 19.05
N ASN A 99 11.11 -78.58 19.54
CA ASN A 99 9.67 -78.40 19.73
C ASN A 99 9.26 -78.27 21.21
N GLY A 100 10.23 -78.24 22.12
CA GLY A 100 10.00 -78.19 23.58
C GLY A 100 9.72 -79.55 24.23
N VAL A 101 9.66 -80.62 23.44
CA VAL A 101 9.46 -82.00 23.90
C VAL A 101 10.73 -82.84 23.65
N THR A 102 11.20 -82.89 22.39
CA THR A 102 12.39 -83.67 22.01
C THR A 102 13.67 -82.93 22.39
N ALA A 103 13.73 -81.63 22.12
CA ALA A 103 14.78 -80.71 22.52
C ALA A 103 14.17 -79.35 22.89
N GLU A 104 14.96 -78.51 23.57
CA GLU A 104 14.54 -77.15 23.92
C GLU A 104 14.06 -76.39 22.68
N GLY A 105 12.84 -75.85 22.74
CA GLY A 105 12.24 -75.08 21.64
C GLY A 105 12.52 -73.59 21.74
N ARG A 106 11.68 -72.80 21.06
CA ARG A 106 11.73 -71.33 21.15
C ARG A 106 11.48 -70.87 22.58
N HIS A 107 12.30 -69.94 23.06
CA HIS A 107 12.06 -69.26 24.32
C HIS A 107 10.82 -68.34 24.21
N VAL A 108 10.16 -68.05 25.34
CA VAL A 108 8.96 -67.17 25.37
C VAL A 108 9.24 -65.74 24.88
N LEU A 109 10.50 -65.31 24.90
CA LEU A 109 10.96 -64.01 24.39
C LEU A 109 11.52 -64.10 22.95
N HIS A 110 11.35 -65.23 22.27
CA HIS A 110 11.72 -65.36 20.88
C HIS A 110 10.75 -64.51 20.04
N ILE A 111 11.28 -63.78 19.07
CA ILE A 111 10.48 -63.01 18.12
C ILE A 111 9.58 -63.91 17.26
N ASP A 112 8.44 -63.42 16.80
CA ASP A 112 7.62 -64.19 15.89
C ASP A 112 8.31 -64.30 14.52
N SER A 113 8.54 -65.54 14.09
CA SER A 113 9.31 -65.84 12.88
C SER A 113 8.80 -67.10 12.19
N THR A 114 9.17 -67.23 10.91
CA THR A 114 8.97 -68.47 10.13
C THR A 114 9.67 -69.67 10.79
N THR A 115 9.36 -70.88 10.35
CA THR A 115 9.96 -72.13 10.88
C THR A 115 11.36 -72.43 10.34
N SER A 116 11.90 -71.60 9.45
CA SER A 116 13.25 -71.72 8.88
C SER A 116 14.28 -71.11 9.83
N CYS A 117 14.62 -71.85 10.89
CA CYS A 117 15.52 -71.41 11.95
C CYS A 117 16.91 -71.02 11.43
N GLU A 118 17.37 -71.70 10.37
CA GLU A 118 18.66 -71.50 9.70
C GLU A 118 18.82 -70.14 9.03
N LEU A 119 17.73 -69.38 8.82
CA LEU A 119 17.81 -68.00 8.34
C LEU A 119 18.45 -67.06 9.37
N CYS A 120 18.38 -67.42 10.66
CA CYS A 120 18.82 -66.57 11.75
C CYS A 120 19.86 -67.28 12.65
N HIS A 121 19.72 -68.58 12.87
CA HIS A 121 20.54 -69.35 13.79
C HIS A 121 21.52 -70.28 13.08
N SER A 122 22.73 -70.36 13.63
CA SER A 122 23.72 -71.38 13.26
C SER A 122 23.81 -72.45 14.34
N THR A 123 24.04 -73.70 13.92
CA THR A 123 24.36 -74.83 14.82
C THR A 123 25.74 -74.68 15.46
N ILE A 124 26.62 -73.83 14.90
CA ILE A 124 27.96 -73.56 15.43
C ILE A 124 27.94 -72.22 16.16
N GLY A 125 27.74 -72.28 17.48
CA GLY A 125 27.77 -71.10 18.35
C GLY A 125 26.43 -70.39 18.47
N TRP A 126 25.44 -71.10 19.03
CA TRP A 126 24.11 -70.56 19.31
C TRP A 126 24.18 -69.30 20.18
N LYS A 127 23.86 -68.16 19.59
CA LYS A 127 23.79 -66.85 20.26
C LYS A 127 22.48 -66.16 19.90
N PRO A 128 21.99 -65.25 20.76
CA PRO A 128 20.90 -64.35 20.40
C PRO A 128 21.23 -63.62 19.10
N VAL A 129 20.27 -63.61 18.18
CA VAL A 129 20.39 -62.97 16.87
C VAL A 129 20.21 -61.47 17.06
N THR A 130 21.11 -60.67 16.47
CA THR A 130 21.09 -59.21 16.59
C THR A 130 20.58 -58.51 15.34
N THR A 131 20.44 -59.23 14.23
CA THR A 131 19.97 -58.72 12.94
C THR A 131 19.12 -59.78 12.26
N VAL A 132 18.00 -59.36 11.68
CA VAL A 132 17.07 -60.25 10.98
C VAL A 132 16.79 -59.75 9.57
N ASP A 133 16.45 -60.69 8.69
CA ASP A 133 15.76 -60.36 7.46
C ASP A 133 14.27 -60.14 7.78
N HIS A 134 13.71 -59.02 7.32
CA HIS A 134 12.30 -58.70 7.57
C HIS A 134 11.35 -59.70 6.86
N ASP A 135 11.81 -60.37 5.80
CA ASP A 135 11.04 -61.42 5.11
C ASP A 135 10.98 -62.73 5.92
N ALA A 136 11.86 -62.90 6.91
CA ALA A 136 11.94 -64.10 7.75
C ALA A 136 11.15 -63.98 9.07
N VAL A 137 10.65 -62.79 9.40
CA VAL A 137 9.90 -62.49 10.63
C VAL A 137 8.44 -62.18 10.32
N THR A 138 7.58 -62.26 11.33
CA THR A 138 6.14 -62.01 11.18
C THR A 138 5.64 -61.11 12.30
N GLY A 139 4.66 -60.26 12.02
CA GLY A 139 4.12 -59.30 13.00
C GLY A 139 3.99 -57.90 12.40
N SER A 140 3.53 -56.94 13.22
CA SER A 140 3.59 -55.52 12.83
C SER A 140 4.96 -54.93 13.13
N CYS A 141 5.31 -53.82 12.49
CA CYS A 141 6.56 -53.13 12.79
C CYS A 141 6.60 -52.75 14.28
N SER A 142 5.51 -52.19 14.81
CA SER A 142 5.40 -51.75 16.20
C SER A 142 5.50 -52.88 17.23
N SER A 143 5.13 -54.12 16.89
CA SER A 143 5.23 -55.24 17.82
C SER A 143 6.69 -55.61 18.14
N CYS A 144 7.59 -55.37 17.19
CA CYS A 144 9.03 -55.65 17.32
C CYS A 144 9.84 -54.36 17.63
N HIS A 145 9.54 -53.25 16.97
CA HIS A 145 10.21 -51.94 17.15
C HIS A 145 9.57 -51.14 18.29
N ASN A 146 9.54 -51.74 19.47
CA ASN A 146 8.90 -51.20 20.68
C ASN A 146 9.89 -50.63 21.72
N GLY A 147 11.18 -50.59 21.40
CA GLY A 147 12.25 -50.15 22.30
C GLY A 147 12.72 -51.22 23.30
N VAL A 148 12.10 -52.40 23.31
CA VAL A 148 12.49 -53.56 24.12
C VAL A 148 13.12 -54.65 23.26
N ILE A 149 12.44 -55.05 22.18
CA ILE A 149 12.91 -56.09 21.25
C ILE A 149 13.87 -55.48 20.23
N ALA A 150 13.44 -54.43 19.55
CA ALA A 150 14.24 -53.63 18.63
C ALA A 150 14.01 -52.13 18.87
N GLU A 151 14.92 -51.31 18.35
CA GLU A 151 14.82 -49.85 18.45
C GLU A 151 13.50 -49.36 17.85
N GLY A 152 12.76 -48.55 18.60
CA GLY A 152 11.49 -47.97 18.16
C GLY A 152 11.64 -46.58 17.54
N LYS A 153 10.55 -45.82 17.56
CA LYS A 153 10.55 -44.40 17.14
C LYS A 153 11.50 -43.60 18.05
N HIS A 154 12.51 -42.95 17.46
CA HIS A 154 13.43 -42.08 18.20
C HIS A 154 12.75 -40.78 18.64
N ALA A 155 13.36 -40.03 19.57
CA ALA A 155 12.76 -38.83 20.15
C ALA A 155 12.39 -37.71 19.14
N GLN A 156 13.10 -37.65 18.00
CA GLN A 156 12.82 -36.68 16.92
C GLN A 156 11.81 -37.20 15.87
N HIS A 157 11.20 -38.35 16.10
CA HIS A 157 10.25 -38.92 15.14
C HIS A 157 8.93 -38.16 15.25
N PHE A 158 8.28 -37.91 14.12
CA PHE A 158 6.97 -37.27 14.10
C PHE A 158 5.96 -38.07 14.94
N ALA A 159 5.11 -37.37 15.69
CA ALA A 159 4.11 -38.05 16.51
C ALA A 159 3.09 -38.74 15.60
N THR A 160 3.07 -40.07 15.59
CA THR A 160 2.12 -40.85 14.80
C THR A 160 1.72 -42.13 15.52
N ILE A 161 0.45 -42.48 15.37
CA ILE A 161 -0.12 -43.76 15.78
C ILE A 161 -0.12 -44.80 14.64
N GLY A 162 0.21 -44.37 13.42
CA GLY A 162 0.35 -45.26 12.26
C GLY A 162 1.49 -46.27 12.44
N GLU A 163 1.38 -47.37 11.69
CA GLU A 163 2.43 -48.37 11.61
C GLU A 163 3.60 -47.83 10.79
N CYS A 164 4.77 -48.45 10.94
CA CYS A 164 5.97 -47.91 10.30
C CYS A 164 5.92 -48.04 8.78
N ASP A 165 5.29 -49.10 8.26
CA ASP A 165 5.13 -49.40 6.84
C ASP A 165 4.12 -48.49 6.12
N ASP A 166 3.35 -47.70 6.87
CA ASP A 166 2.53 -46.61 6.30
C ASP A 166 3.41 -45.50 5.70
N CYS A 167 4.66 -45.37 6.16
CA CYS A 167 5.57 -44.30 5.76
C CYS A 167 6.93 -44.81 5.26
N HIS A 168 7.46 -45.88 5.86
CA HIS A 168 8.80 -46.40 5.60
C HIS A 168 8.76 -47.69 4.79
N THR A 169 9.85 -47.98 4.09
CA THR A 169 10.06 -49.29 3.46
C THR A 169 11.26 -49.98 4.10
N THR A 170 11.23 -51.31 4.16
CA THR A 170 12.35 -52.10 4.71
C THR A 170 13.64 -51.98 3.89
N GLN A 171 13.54 -51.63 2.60
CA GLN A 171 14.70 -51.43 1.71
C GLN A 171 15.31 -50.03 1.81
N ASN A 172 14.49 -49.00 2.08
CA ASN A 172 14.94 -47.62 2.22
C ASN A 172 14.25 -46.96 3.41
N TRP A 173 14.69 -47.34 4.61
CA TRP A 173 14.08 -46.88 5.86
C TRP A 173 14.21 -45.37 6.08
N THR A 174 15.31 -44.77 5.60
CA THR A 174 15.55 -43.32 5.76
C THR A 174 14.60 -42.46 4.93
N SER A 175 13.95 -43.02 3.92
CA SER A 175 12.98 -42.32 3.09
C SER A 175 11.57 -42.62 3.60
N ALA A 176 10.88 -41.60 4.10
CA ALA A 176 9.47 -41.69 4.45
C ALA A 176 8.61 -41.05 3.35
N THR A 177 7.54 -41.72 2.91
CA THR A 177 6.48 -41.10 2.12
C THR A 177 5.36 -40.63 3.05
N PHE A 178 5.02 -39.35 2.99
CA PHE A 178 3.94 -38.76 3.79
C PHE A 178 2.82 -38.26 2.88
N SER A 179 1.58 -38.63 3.21
CA SER A 179 0.38 -38.13 2.54
C SER A 179 -0.24 -36.99 3.33
N HIS A 180 -0.58 -35.89 2.65
CA HIS A 180 -1.35 -34.79 3.25
C HIS A 180 -2.87 -35.02 3.21
N ASP A 181 -3.32 -36.18 2.71
CA ASP A 181 -4.74 -36.50 2.62
C ASP A 181 -5.42 -36.50 4.00
N GLY A 182 -6.58 -35.86 4.10
CA GLY A 182 -7.29 -35.65 5.37
C GLY A 182 -6.73 -34.54 6.28
N ILE A 183 -5.59 -33.93 5.95
CA ILE A 183 -5.06 -32.77 6.68
C ILE A 183 -5.63 -31.49 6.10
N ILE A 184 -6.57 -30.89 6.83
CA ILE A 184 -7.27 -29.66 6.41
C ILE A 184 -7.03 -28.46 7.33
N THR A 185 -6.41 -28.66 8.50
CA THR A 185 -6.12 -27.58 9.47
C THR A 185 -4.85 -27.91 10.26
N GLY A 186 -4.30 -26.93 10.99
CA GLY A 186 -3.21 -27.16 11.94
C GLY A 186 -1.84 -27.38 11.29
N CYS A 187 -1.64 -26.91 10.07
CA CYS A 187 -0.42 -27.11 9.28
C CYS A 187 0.84 -26.63 10.02
N SER A 188 0.72 -25.52 10.77
CA SER A 188 1.81 -24.90 11.53
C SER A 188 2.36 -25.78 12.66
N SER A 189 1.63 -26.82 13.09
CA SER A 189 2.13 -27.78 14.07
C SER A 189 3.20 -28.73 13.51
N CYS A 190 3.24 -28.91 12.18
CA CYS A 190 4.26 -29.70 11.49
C CYS A 190 5.24 -28.81 10.71
N HIS A 191 4.75 -27.74 10.08
CA HIS A 191 5.53 -26.77 9.31
C HIS A 191 6.04 -25.63 10.20
N ASP A 192 6.76 -25.99 11.25
CA ASP A 192 7.30 -25.09 12.27
C ASP A 192 8.74 -24.61 11.98
N GLY A 193 9.34 -25.07 10.89
CA GLY A 193 10.74 -24.80 10.52
C GLY A 193 11.75 -25.75 11.17
N VAL A 194 11.29 -26.72 11.97
CA VAL A 194 12.12 -27.77 12.58
C VAL A 194 11.73 -29.14 12.04
N GLY A 195 10.44 -29.51 12.15
CA GLY A 195 9.91 -30.80 11.68
C GLY A 195 9.69 -30.83 10.17
N ALA A 196 9.19 -29.74 9.61
CA ALA A 196 9.08 -29.49 8.18
C ALA A 196 9.33 -28.01 7.88
N GLU A 197 9.59 -27.71 6.60
CA GLU A 197 9.83 -26.33 6.16
C GLU A 197 8.62 -25.45 6.47
N GLY A 198 8.83 -24.40 7.26
CA GLY A 198 7.79 -23.42 7.62
C GLY A 198 7.75 -22.21 6.69
N LYS A 199 7.16 -21.12 7.16
CA LYS A 199 7.20 -19.83 6.46
C LYS A 199 8.64 -19.35 6.31
N ASN A 200 9.05 -19.07 5.08
CA ASN A 200 10.36 -18.47 4.79
C ASN A 200 10.31 -16.93 4.92
N ALA A 201 11.47 -16.28 4.78
CA ALA A 201 11.60 -14.83 4.92
C ALA A 201 10.88 -14.02 3.81
N GLN A 202 10.49 -14.65 2.70
CA GLN A 202 9.72 -14.01 1.62
C GLN A 202 8.20 -14.17 1.83
N HIS A 203 7.78 -14.97 2.82
CA HIS A 203 6.38 -15.09 3.17
C HIS A 203 5.87 -13.76 3.74
N ILE A 204 4.65 -13.38 3.37
CA ILE A 204 3.99 -12.19 3.92
C ILE A 204 3.79 -12.34 5.44
N LEU A 205 3.68 -11.23 6.15
CA LEU A 205 3.38 -11.27 7.58
C LEU A 205 1.94 -11.75 7.80
N SER A 206 1.76 -12.92 8.41
CA SER A 206 0.45 -13.55 8.59
C SER A 206 0.35 -14.39 9.85
N THR A 207 -0.88 -14.68 10.27
CA THR A 207 -1.25 -15.67 11.28
C THR A 207 -0.88 -17.09 10.83
N ASN A 208 -0.95 -18.07 11.73
CA ASN A 208 -0.48 -19.45 11.51
C ASN A 208 -1.58 -20.41 11.02
N GLU A 209 -2.70 -19.84 10.59
CA GLU A 209 -3.89 -20.46 10.02
C GLU A 209 -3.69 -20.62 8.50
N CYS A 210 -2.68 -21.41 8.12
CA CYS A 210 -2.23 -21.60 6.74
C CYS A 210 -3.37 -22.01 5.79
N GLU A 211 -4.31 -22.80 6.28
CA GLU A 211 -5.50 -23.31 5.59
C GLU A 211 -6.47 -22.22 5.10
N LEU A 212 -6.40 -21.00 5.64
CA LEU A 212 -7.21 -19.88 5.19
C LEU A 212 -6.68 -19.26 3.89
N CYS A 213 -5.42 -19.53 3.54
CA CYS A 213 -4.75 -19.01 2.35
C CYS A 213 -4.31 -20.12 1.38
N HIS A 214 -3.92 -21.28 1.89
CA HIS A 214 -3.33 -22.38 1.14
C HIS A 214 -4.18 -23.65 1.20
N SER A 215 -4.16 -24.41 0.10
CA SER A 215 -4.75 -25.75 0.04
C SER A 215 -3.65 -26.81 0.04
N SER A 216 -3.85 -27.88 0.83
CA SER A 216 -2.97 -29.05 0.84
C SER A 216 -2.92 -29.80 -0.50
N LEU A 217 -3.90 -29.58 -1.39
CA LEU A 217 -3.96 -30.17 -2.73
C LEU A 217 -3.32 -29.29 -3.82
N SER A 218 -3.14 -28.00 -3.55
CA SER A 218 -2.61 -27.04 -4.52
C SER A 218 -1.89 -25.93 -3.78
N TRP A 219 -0.68 -26.23 -3.32
CA TRP A 219 0.16 -25.28 -2.60
C TRP A 219 0.77 -24.26 -3.57
N VAL A 220 0.06 -23.15 -3.76
CA VAL A 220 0.48 -22.03 -4.61
C VAL A 220 0.47 -20.72 -3.80
N PRO A 221 1.21 -19.69 -4.24
CA PRO A 221 1.12 -18.38 -3.63
C PRO A 221 -0.34 -17.89 -3.62
N ALA A 222 -0.81 -17.43 -2.46
CA ALA A 222 -2.14 -16.88 -2.33
C ALA A 222 -2.25 -15.59 -3.17
N THR A 223 -3.27 -15.49 -4.01
CA THR A 223 -3.53 -14.31 -4.86
C THR A 223 -4.44 -13.28 -4.19
N GLY A 224 -5.02 -13.64 -3.03
CA GLY A 224 -5.81 -12.78 -2.18
C GLY A 224 -5.69 -13.25 -0.74
N VAL A 225 -5.96 -12.33 0.19
CA VAL A 225 -5.86 -12.58 1.64
C VAL A 225 -7.08 -12.04 2.35
N ASP A 226 -7.44 -12.67 3.46
CA ASP A 226 -8.29 -12.05 4.47
C ASP A 226 -7.42 -11.09 5.29
N HIS A 227 -7.84 -9.82 5.39
CA HIS A 227 -7.08 -8.81 6.13
C HIS A 227 -7.04 -9.08 7.64
N ASN A 228 -7.90 -9.95 8.17
CA ASN A 228 -7.83 -10.40 9.56
C ASN A 228 -6.70 -11.41 9.81
N GLU A 229 -6.22 -12.08 8.75
CA GLU A 229 -5.20 -13.14 8.83
C GLU A 229 -3.80 -12.64 8.46
N VAL A 230 -3.68 -11.40 7.99
CA VAL A 230 -2.40 -10.74 7.76
C VAL A 230 -2.08 -9.81 8.91
N THR A 231 -0.78 -9.59 9.14
CA THR A 231 -0.30 -8.72 10.21
C THR A 231 0.64 -7.66 9.65
N GLY A 232 0.84 -6.57 10.39
CA GLY A 232 1.66 -5.43 9.94
C GLY A 232 0.82 -4.22 9.54
N SER A 233 1.48 -3.24 8.92
CA SER A 233 0.84 -2.00 8.46
C SER A 233 0.41 -2.11 7.00
N CYS A 234 -0.60 -1.35 6.59
CA CYS A 234 -1.07 -1.35 5.20
C CYS A 234 0.09 -1.04 4.24
N SER A 235 0.88 -0.01 4.56
CA SER A 235 2.01 0.44 3.73
C SER A 235 3.15 -0.58 3.64
N SER A 236 3.33 -1.45 4.65
CA SER A 236 4.36 -2.49 4.61
C SER A 236 4.11 -3.56 3.54
N CYS A 237 2.85 -3.79 3.18
CA CYS A 237 2.45 -4.74 2.14
C CYS A 237 2.04 -4.04 0.83
N HIS A 238 1.25 -2.97 0.90
CA HIS A 238 0.79 -2.18 -0.25
C HIS A 238 1.86 -1.17 -0.71
N ASN A 239 3.03 -1.69 -1.05
CA ASN A 239 4.22 -0.92 -1.43
C ASN A 239 4.52 -0.96 -2.95
N GLY A 240 3.66 -1.59 -3.75
CA GLY A 240 3.84 -1.77 -5.19
C GLY A 240 4.76 -2.94 -5.57
N VAL A 241 5.32 -3.66 -4.60
CA VAL A 241 6.12 -4.88 -4.80
C VAL A 241 5.38 -6.11 -4.31
N ILE A 242 4.89 -6.10 -3.06
CA ILE A 242 4.16 -7.23 -2.47
C ILE A 242 2.69 -7.20 -2.91
N ALA A 243 2.04 -6.05 -2.74
CA ALA A 243 0.68 -5.78 -3.19
C ALA A 243 0.60 -4.41 -3.86
N GLU A 244 -0.47 -4.17 -4.61
CA GLU A 244 -0.72 -2.87 -5.24
C GLU A 244 -0.69 -1.75 -4.20
N GLY A 245 0.11 -0.72 -4.46
CA GLY A 245 0.22 0.44 -3.58
C GLY A 245 -0.70 1.60 -3.99
N LYS A 246 -0.36 2.80 -3.52
CA LYS A 246 -1.03 4.05 -3.93
C LYS A 246 -0.88 4.25 -5.44
N HIS A 247 -1.99 4.43 -6.14
CA HIS A 247 -1.97 4.77 -7.57
C HIS A 247 -1.49 6.21 -7.80
N THR A 248 -1.17 6.56 -9.05
CA THR A 248 -0.58 7.86 -9.42
C THR A 248 -1.45 9.08 -9.09
N LEU A 249 -2.78 8.91 -9.07
CA LEU A 249 -3.73 9.96 -8.68
C LEU A 249 -4.04 10.01 -7.17
N HIS A 250 -3.34 9.23 -6.35
CA HIS A 250 -3.58 9.20 -4.91
C HIS A 250 -3.00 10.46 -4.27
N PHE A 251 -3.73 11.08 -3.35
CA PHE A 251 -3.25 12.24 -2.61
C PHE A 251 -1.95 11.93 -1.84
N ALA A 252 -1.01 12.87 -1.80
CA ALA A 252 0.23 12.69 -1.07
C ALA A 252 -0.05 12.64 0.44
N THR A 253 0.24 11.49 1.07
CA THR A 253 0.05 11.30 2.51
C THR A 253 1.02 10.30 3.07
N THR A 254 1.44 10.54 4.32
CA THR A 254 2.23 9.61 5.14
C THR A 254 1.37 8.88 6.17
N ALA A 255 0.07 9.19 6.27
CA ALA A 255 -0.85 8.42 7.11
C ALA A 255 -0.99 6.99 6.57
N GLU A 256 -1.20 6.04 7.49
CA GLU A 256 -1.58 4.68 7.13
C GLU A 256 -2.97 4.65 6.49
N CYS A 257 -3.21 3.63 5.68
CA CYS A 257 -4.36 3.60 4.80
C CYS A 257 -5.68 3.52 5.58
N ASP A 258 -5.69 2.87 6.74
CA ASP A 258 -6.85 2.70 7.63
C ASP A 258 -7.33 4.01 8.28
N ALA A 259 -6.53 5.08 8.21
CA ALA A 259 -6.97 6.41 8.60
C ALA A 259 -8.06 6.98 7.66
N CYS A 260 -8.13 6.50 6.41
CA CYS A 260 -9.06 6.99 5.40
C CYS A 260 -9.89 5.88 4.75
N HIS A 261 -9.33 4.68 4.59
CA HIS A 261 -9.94 3.56 3.88
C HIS A 261 -10.42 2.48 4.85
N SER A 262 -11.48 1.76 4.45
CA SER A 262 -11.93 0.55 5.13
C SER A 262 -11.61 -0.68 4.28
N THR A 263 -11.19 -1.78 4.92
CA THR A 263 -11.00 -3.07 4.26
C THR A 263 -12.30 -3.66 3.69
N LEU A 264 -13.47 -3.23 4.18
CA LEU A 264 -14.78 -3.67 3.67
C LEU A 264 -15.28 -2.85 2.47
N ASN A 265 -14.83 -1.59 2.35
CA ASN A 265 -15.21 -0.70 1.27
C ASN A 265 -14.03 0.22 0.92
N TRP A 266 -13.05 -0.36 0.22
CA TRP A 266 -11.77 0.29 -0.04
C TRP A 266 -11.88 1.55 -0.92
N THR A 267 -12.82 1.55 -1.88
CA THR A 267 -13.00 2.67 -2.81
C THR A 267 -13.59 3.91 -2.15
N SER A 268 -14.23 3.76 -0.99
CA SER A 268 -14.75 4.88 -0.21
C SER A 268 -13.71 5.34 0.81
N ALA A 269 -13.10 6.51 0.57
CA ALA A 269 -12.22 7.16 1.53
C ALA A 269 -12.97 8.25 2.31
N THR A 270 -12.69 8.37 3.61
CA THR A 270 -13.11 9.53 4.40
C THR A 270 -11.97 10.54 4.49
N PHE A 271 -12.28 11.82 4.29
CA PHE A 271 -11.33 12.92 4.41
C PHE A 271 -12.00 14.09 5.12
N SER A 272 -11.31 14.66 6.12
CA SER A 272 -11.76 15.88 6.81
C SER A 272 -10.88 17.05 6.40
N HIS A 273 -11.51 18.21 6.17
CA HIS A 273 -10.80 19.48 5.93
C HIS A 273 -10.42 20.19 7.23
N ASP A 274 -10.72 19.61 8.41
CA ASP A 274 -10.42 20.21 9.70
C ASP A 274 -8.91 20.48 9.86
N GLY A 275 -8.57 21.71 10.23
CA GLY A 275 -7.18 22.16 10.39
C GLY A 275 -6.51 22.63 9.09
N ILE A 276 -7.15 22.45 7.93
CA ILE A 276 -6.67 23.01 6.66
C ILE A 276 -7.14 24.47 6.57
N THR A 277 -6.17 25.39 6.59
CA THR A 277 -6.41 26.85 6.58
C THR A 277 -5.82 27.57 5.38
N SER A 278 -4.95 26.91 4.61
CA SER A 278 -4.26 27.49 3.45
C SER A 278 -3.79 26.40 2.48
N GLY A 279 -3.38 26.80 1.27
CA GLY A 279 -2.73 25.88 0.31
C GLY A 279 -3.70 24.92 -0.39
N CYS A 280 -4.97 25.28 -0.52
CA CYS A 280 -6.00 24.41 -1.10
C CYS A 280 -5.63 23.92 -2.52
N SER A 281 -4.96 24.78 -3.30
CA SER A 281 -4.55 24.51 -4.68
C SER A 281 -3.51 23.39 -4.82
N THR A 282 -2.82 22.99 -3.75
CA THR A 282 -1.92 21.83 -3.79
C THR A 282 -2.66 20.49 -3.84
N CYS A 283 -3.93 20.48 -3.43
CA CYS A 283 -4.80 19.31 -3.48
C CYS A 283 -5.85 19.44 -4.59
N HIS A 284 -6.48 20.60 -4.69
CA HIS A 284 -7.49 20.95 -5.70
C HIS A 284 -6.83 21.45 -6.99
N ASP A 285 -5.99 20.60 -7.59
CA ASP A 285 -5.17 20.91 -8.77
C ASP A 285 -5.90 20.69 -10.11
N GLY A 286 -7.12 20.14 -10.08
CA GLY A 286 -7.89 19.77 -11.27
C GLY A 286 -7.44 18.46 -11.92
N VAL A 287 -6.50 17.73 -11.32
CA VAL A 287 -6.02 16.42 -11.76
C VAL A 287 -6.44 15.34 -10.76
N ALA A 288 -6.01 15.47 -9.50
CA ALA A 288 -6.30 14.50 -8.46
C ALA A 288 -7.63 14.81 -7.76
N VAL A 289 -7.90 16.10 -7.50
CA VAL A 289 -9.15 16.59 -6.93
C VAL A 289 -9.63 17.78 -7.75
N GLU A 290 -10.95 17.91 -7.88
CA GLU A 290 -11.58 19.00 -8.62
C GLU A 290 -11.04 20.36 -8.17
N GLY A 291 -10.51 21.12 -9.12
CA GLY A 291 -9.93 22.46 -8.90
C GLY A 291 -10.87 23.58 -9.31
N LYS A 292 -10.29 24.73 -9.68
CA LYS A 292 -11.06 25.85 -10.25
C LYS A 292 -11.73 25.43 -11.56
N GLY A 293 -13.07 25.44 -11.58
CA GLY A 293 -13.85 25.17 -12.78
C GLY A 293 -13.76 26.30 -13.80
N THR A 294 -14.27 26.06 -15.02
CA THR A 294 -14.25 27.04 -16.13
C THR A 294 -15.10 28.29 -15.88
N GLN A 295 -16.04 28.22 -14.93
CA GLN A 295 -16.87 29.35 -14.50
C GLN A 295 -16.25 30.13 -13.33
N HIS A 296 -15.09 29.72 -12.83
CA HIS A 296 -14.40 30.42 -11.77
C HIS A 296 -13.78 31.72 -12.33
N ILE A 297 -13.86 32.80 -11.55
CA ILE A 297 -13.21 34.07 -11.90
C ILE A 297 -11.70 33.92 -11.97
N LEU A 298 -11.05 34.71 -12.81
CA LEU A 298 -9.58 34.72 -12.90
C LEU A 298 -8.99 35.25 -11.58
N SER A 299 -8.19 34.42 -10.92
CA SER A 299 -7.72 34.67 -9.55
C SER A 299 -6.43 33.93 -9.24
N SER A 300 -5.73 34.45 -8.23
CA SER A 300 -4.58 33.82 -7.59
C SER A 300 -4.95 32.47 -6.92
N ASN A 301 -3.97 31.63 -6.58
CA ASN A 301 -4.20 30.25 -6.09
C ASN A 301 -4.34 30.16 -4.56
N GLU A 302 -4.43 31.31 -3.91
CA GLU A 302 -4.68 31.55 -2.50
C GLU A 302 -6.19 31.52 -2.22
N CYS A 303 -6.78 30.33 -2.37
CA CYS A 303 -8.23 30.10 -2.26
C CYS A 303 -8.82 30.61 -0.95
N GLU A 304 -8.06 30.54 0.14
CA GLU A 304 -8.38 30.99 1.48
C GLU A 304 -8.68 32.49 1.61
N LEU A 305 -8.29 33.31 0.61
CA LEU A 305 -8.66 34.73 0.57
C LEU A 305 -10.16 34.93 0.30
N CYS A 306 -10.81 33.94 -0.32
CA CYS A 306 -12.20 34.02 -0.77
C CYS A 306 -13.09 32.92 -0.16
N HIS A 307 -12.54 31.73 0.10
CA HIS A 307 -13.29 30.53 0.47
C HIS A 307 -12.90 30.00 1.85
N SER A 308 -13.87 29.40 2.54
CA SER A 308 -13.67 28.71 3.82
C SER A 308 -13.76 27.19 3.63
N SER A 309 -12.86 26.45 4.27
CA SER A 309 -12.85 24.98 4.29
C SER A 309 -14.05 24.36 5.01
N LEU A 310 -14.77 25.12 5.84
CA LEU A 310 -15.96 24.67 6.57
C LEU A 310 -17.27 24.97 5.85
N GLY A 311 -17.23 25.67 4.71
CA GLY A 311 -18.42 26.05 3.96
C GLY A 311 -18.03 26.65 2.62
N TRP A 312 -17.84 25.80 1.61
CA TRP A 312 -17.50 26.24 0.28
C TRP A 312 -18.72 26.85 -0.40
N VAL A 313 -18.77 28.18 -0.43
CA VAL A 313 -19.80 28.96 -1.11
C VAL A 313 -19.16 29.93 -2.10
N PRO A 314 -19.85 30.30 -3.20
CA PRO A 314 -19.37 31.33 -4.10
C PRO A 314 -19.08 32.63 -3.34
N ALA A 315 -17.89 33.20 -3.55
CA ALA A 315 -17.53 34.48 -2.95
C ALA A 315 -18.40 35.58 -3.57
N THR A 316 -19.01 36.41 -2.71
CA THR A 316 -19.86 37.55 -3.14
C THR A 316 -19.10 38.87 -3.21
N ARG A 317 -17.88 38.90 -2.65
CA ARG A 317 -16.97 40.04 -2.70
C ARG A 317 -15.55 39.50 -2.77
N VAL A 318 -14.71 40.19 -3.52
CA VAL A 318 -13.29 39.88 -3.67
C VAL A 318 -12.44 41.07 -3.30
N ASP A 319 -11.19 40.79 -2.96
CA ASP A 319 -10.12 41.79 -2.99
C ASP A 319 -9.58 41.89 -4.42
N HIS A 320 -9.39 43.11 -4.92
CA HIS A 320 -8.84 43.32 -6.27
C HIS A 320 -7.38 42.83 -6.37
N ASP A 321 -6.64 42.82 -5.26
CA ASP A 321 -5.27 42.29 -5.22
C ASP A 321 -5.23 40.75 -5.33
N ALA A 322 -6.35 40.07 -5.05
CA ALA A 322 -6.46 38.61 -5.09
C ALA A 322 -6.97 38.07 -6.45
N VAL A 323 -7.48 38.95 -7.32
CA VAL A 323 -8.00 38.61 -8.64
C VAL A 323 -7.06 39.09 -9.76
N THR A 324 -7.23 38.53 -10.94
CA THR A 324 -6.39 38.85 -12.11
C THR A 324 -7.28 39.10 -13.33
N GLY A 325 -6.82 39.88 -14.30
CA GLY A 325 -7.54 40.19 -15.52
C GLY A 325 -7.79 41.69 -15.69
N SER A 326 -8.49 42.09 -16.75
CA SER A 326 -8.89 43.48 -16.95
C SER A 326 -10.21 43.79 -16.25
N CYS A 327 -10.47 45.05 -15.94
CA CYS A 327 -11.73 45.45 -15.31
C CYS A 327 -12.93 45.00 -16.13
N SER A 328 -12.90 45.20 -17.45
CA SER A 328 -13.98 44.81 -18.36
C SER A 328 -14.23 43.31 -18.43
N SER A 329 -13.20 42.48 -18.17
CA SER A 329 -13.35 41.02 -18.16
C SER A 329 -14.24 40.51 -17.01
N CYS A 330 -14.36 41.27 -15.91
CA CYS A 330 -15.20 40.93 -14.76
C CYS A 330 -16.42 41.85 -14.60
N HIS A 331 -16.28 43.16 -14.86
CA HIS A 331 -17.34 44.14 -14.75
C HIS A 331 -18.16 44.22 -16.06
N ASN A 332 -18.92 43.16 -16.32
CA ASN A 332 -19.63 42.92 -17.58
C ASN A 332 -21.13 42.58 -17.40
N ASP A 333 -21.68 42.87 -16.23
CA ASP A 333 -23.06 42.56 -15.79
C ASP A 333 -23.40 41.07 -15.69
N VAL A 334 -22.44 40.18 -15.95
CA VAL A 334 -22.57 38.73 -15.73
C VAL A 334 -21.84 38.33 -14.44
N ILE A 335 -20.58 38.73 -14.29
CA ILE A 335 -19.75 38.40 -13.12
C ILE A 335 -19.91 39.47 -12.04
N ALA A 336 -19.69 40.72 -12.41
CA ALA A 336 -19.88 41.90 -11.56
C ALA A 336 -20.55 43.01 -12.35
N THR A 337 -21.13 43.99 -11.64
CA THR A 337 -21.76 45.16 -12.24
C THR A 337 -20.79 45.88 -13.18
N GLY A 338 -21.22 46.10 -14.41
CA GLY A 338 -20.46 46.77 -15.45
C GLY A 338 -20.80 48.25 -15.61
N LYS A 339 -20.52 48.77 -16.81
CA LYS A 339 -20.85 50.16 -17.19
C LYS A 339 -22.37 50.31 -17.32
N GLY A 340 -22.98 51.09 -16.43
CA GLY A 340 -24.43 51.34 -16.44
C GLY A 340 -24.91 52.11 -17.68
N ALA A 341 -26.22 52.14 -17.90
CA ALA A 341 -26.84 52.74 -19.10
C ALA A 341 -26.57 54.25 -19.28
N THR A 342 -26.26 54.98 -18.20
CA THR A 342 -25.91 56.41 -18.21
C THR A 342 -24.40 56.66 -18.22
N HIS A 343 -23.58 55.60 -18.29
CA HIS A 343 -22.13 55.71 -18.40
C HIS A 343 -21.75 56.30 -19.76
N VAL A 344 -20.70 57.12 -19.79
CA VAL A 344 -20.16 57.66 -21.04
C VAL A 344 -19.74 56.53 -21.99
N PHE A 345 -20.02 56.65 -23.28
CA PHE A 345 -19.60 55.63 -24.24
C PHE A 345 -18.07 55.63 -24.35
N THR A 346 -17.44 54.54 -23.91
CA THR A 346 -15.98 54.35 -24.00
C THR A 346 -15.63 52.88 -24.10
N ILE A 347 -14.65 52.59 -24.95
CA ILE A 347 -14.01 51.27 -25.08
C ILE A 347 -12.71 51.16 -24.27
N ALA A 348 -12.28 52.25 -23.61
CA ALA A 348 -11.12 52.21 -22.72
C ALA A 348 -11.41 51.36 -21.48
N GLU A 349 -10.35 50.79 -20.92
CA GLU A 349 -10.38 50.12 -19.62
C GLU A 349 -10.59 51.11 -18.49
N CYS A 350 -11.17 50.63 -17.39
CA CYS A 350 -11.73 51.48 -16.37
C CYS A 350 -10.67 52.37 -15.70
N GLU A 351 -9.46 51.85 -15.48
CA GLU A 351 -8.33 52.57 -14.88
C GLU A 351 -7.84 53.77 -15.71
N THR A 352 -8.26 53.87 -16.97
CA THR A 352 -8.00 55.07 -17.80
C THR A 352 -8.80 56.28 -17.31
N CYS A 353 -9.99 56.05 -16.75
CA CYS A 353 -10.91 57.10 -16.34
C CYS A 353 -11.25 57.05 -14.85
N HIS A 354 -10.94 55.95 -14.14
CA HIS A 354 -11.29 55.75 -12.75
C HIS A 354 -10.08 55.38 -11.92
N THR A 355 -9.96 55.99 -10.74
CA THR A 355 -8.98 55.55 -9.74
C THR A 355 -9.39 54.20 -9.17
N THR A 356 -8.42 53.33 -8.88
CA THR A 356 -8.69 51.95 -8.46
C THR A 356 -8.96 51.80 -6.96
N ILE A 357 -8.71 52.84 -6.16
CA ILE A 357 -8.91 52.81 -4.70
C ILE A 357 -10.29 53.36 -4.33
N ASN A 358 -10.60 54.58 -4.79
CA ASN A 358 -11.84 55.28 -4.42
C ASN A 358 -12.90 55.25 -5.54
N TRP A 359 -12.54 54.77 -6.74
CA TRP A 359 -13.41 54.78 -7.92
C TRP A 359 -13.84 56.19 -8.39
N ASP A 360 -13.01 57.20 -8.10
CA ASP A 360 -13.22 58.57 -8.56
C ASP A 360 -12.86 58.73 -10.05
N PHE A 361 -13.57 59.61 -10.77
CA PHE A 361 -13.28 59.92 -12.17
C PHE A 361 -12.03 60.79 -12.32
N ASP A 362 -11.07 60.34 -13.13
CA ASP A 362 -9.86 61.04 -13.50
C ASP A 362 -10.06 61.83 -14.80
N HIS A 363 -9.88 63.15 -14.73
CA HIS A 363 -10.04 64.04 -15.89
C HIS A 363 -8.83 64.01 -16.83
N ASP A 364 -7.66 63.51 -16.40
CA ASP A 364 -6.46 63.45 -17.25
C ASP A 364 -6.65 62.48 -18.43
N GLY A 365 -7.52 61.47 -18.26
CA GLY A 365 -7.90 60.53 -19.32
C GLY A 365 -9.02 61.02 -20.25
N ALA A 366 -9.65 62.16 -19.96
CA ALA A 366 -10.78 62.67 -20.72
C ALA A 366 -10.32 63.49 -21.95
N THR A 367 -10.58 62.97 -23.16
CA THR A 367 -10.17 63.61 -24.42
C THR A 367 -11.33 64.25 -25.20
N SER A 368 -12.57 64.09 -24.73
CA SER A 368 -13.76 64.70 -25.32
C SER A 368 -14.03 66.11 -24.78
N ALA A 369 -14.79 66.92 -25.52
CA ALA A 369 -15.24 68.23 -25.10
C ALA A 369 -15.97 68.18 -23.74
N CYS A 370 -15.71 69.15 -22.85
CA CYS A 370 -16.31 69.21 -21.51
C CYS A 370 -17.84 69.20 -21.57
N SER A 371 -18.39 69.96 -22.52
CA SER A 371 -19.83 70.10 -22.78
C SER A 371 -20.51 68.77 -23.15
N SER A 372 -19.78 67.80 -23.69
CA SER A 372 -20.33 66.49 -24.05
C SER A 372 -20.71 65.64 -22.82
N CYS A 373 -20.03 65.86 -21.69
CA CYS A 373 -20.30 65.17 -20.42
C CYS A 373 -21.03 66.05 -19.40
N HIS A 374 -20.63 67.33 -19.29
CA HIS A 374 -21.25 68.31 -18.40
C HIS A 374 -22.47 68.97 -19.03
N ASN A 375 -23.48 68.14 -19.36
CA ASN A 375 -24.69 68.55 -20.07
C ASN A 375 -25.96 68.54 -19.19
N GLY A 376 -25.82 68.26 -17.89
CA GLY A 376 -26.95 68.14 -16.96
C GLY A 376 -27.66 66.78 -16.98
N THR A 377 -27.31 65.89 -17.91
CA THR A 377 -27.81 64.50 -17.97
C THR A 377 -26.75 63.49 -17.51
N ILE A 378 -25.54 63.55 -18.08
CA ILE A 378 -24.43 62.64 -17.75
C ILE A 378 -23.72 63.09 -16.48
N SER A 379 -23.42 64.39 -16.40
CA SER A 379 -22.84 65.04 -15.22
C SER A 379 -23.43 66.43 -15.07
N THR A 380 -23.11 67.10 -13.95
CA THR A 380 -23.54 68.46 -13.65
C THR A 380 -23.15 69.39 -14.81
N GLY A 381 -24.15 70.05 -15.42
CA GLY A 381 -23.93 71.03 -16.46
C GLY A 381 -23.72 72.44 -15.93
N THR A 382 -23.81 73.43 -16.82
CA THR A 382 -23.67 74.84 -16.46
C THR A 382 -24.75 75.26 -15.44
N PRO A 383 -24.37 75.90 -14.32
CA PRO A 383 -25.33 76.35 -13.31
C PRO A 383 -26.21 77.49 -13.85
N ALA A 384 -27.34 77.74 -13.19
CA ALA A 384 -28.21 78.86 -13.51
C ALA A 384 -27.46 80.20 -13.35
N GLY A 385 -27.58 81.10 -14.33
CA GLY A 385 -26.87 82.38 -14.34
C GLY A 385 -25.43 82.32 -14.87
N HIS A 386 -24.98 81.17 -15.39
CA HIS A 386 -23.68 81.05 -16.06
C HIS A 386 -23.61 81.94 -17.32
N PHE A 387 -22.40 82.42 -17.63
CA PHE A 387 -22.14 83.23 -18.81
C PHE A 387 -22.40 82.44 -20.10
N THR A 388 -23.15 83.01 -21.06
CA THR A 388 -23.42 82.29 -22.31
C THR A 388 -22.25 82.47 -23.27
N SER A 389 -21.55 81.36 -23.55
CA SER A 389 -20.40 81.32 -24.46
C SER A 389 -20.49 80.10 -25.39
N ALA A 390 -19.98 80.25 -26.60
CA ALA A 390 -19.79 79.15 -27.56
C ALA A 390 -18.44 78.44 -27.39
N ARG A 391 -17.59 78.92 -26.46
CA ARG A 391 -16.29 78.31 -26.14
C ARG A 391 -16.46 77.14 -25.18
N GLU A 392 -15.54 76.18 -25.27
CA GLU A 392 -15.47 75.07 -24.32
C GLU A 392 -15.02 75.54 -22.94
N CYS A 393 -15.35 74.74 -21.92
CA CYS A 393 -15.23 75.14 -20.52
C CYS A 393 -13.78 75.36 -20.09
N ASP A 394 -12.84 74.61 -20.67
CA ASP A 394 -11.40 74.70 -20.43
C ASP A 394 -10.79 76.04 -20.87
N TYR A 395 -11.52 76.85 -21.64
CA TYR A 395 -11.13 78.22 -21.96
C TYR A 395 -11.20 79.16 -20.75
N CYS A 396 -12.11 78.88 -19.81
CA CYS A 396 -12.33 79.70 -18.62
C CYS A 396 -12.02 78.95 -17.31
N HIS A 397 -12.04 77.62 -17.30
CA HIS A 397 -11.91 76.80 -16.11
C HIS A 397 -10.71 75.85 -16.20
N SER A 398 -10.19 75.44 -15.05
CA SER A 398 -9.22 74.35 -14.96
C SER A 398 -9.80 73.19 -14.14
N THR A 399 -9.43 71.96 -14.47
CA THR A 399 -9.88 70.77 -13.73
C THR A 399 -9.34 70.71 -12.30
N LEU A 400 -8.18 71.33 -12.03
CA LEU A 400 -7.59 71.42 -10.69
C LEU A 400 -8.26 72.47 -9.80
N ASN A 401 -8.84 73.52 -10.39
CA ASN A 401 -9.52 74.59 -9.67
C ASN A 401 -10.68 75.13 -10.51
N TRP A 402 -11.79 74.39 -10.52
CA TRP A 402 -12.93 74.67 -11.39
C TRP A 402 -13.65 75.97 -11.04
N THR A 403 -13.73 76.32 -9.75
CA THR A 403 -14.45 77.50 -9.28
C THR A 403 -13.70 78.81 -9.54
N SER A 404 -12.39 78.75 -9.78
CA SER A 404 -11.59 79.92 -10.14
C SER A 404 -11.48 80.03 -11.65
N MET A 405 -11.92 81.17 -12.21
CA MET A 405 -11.79 81.41 -13.65
C MET A 405 -10.35 81.79 -14.03
N VAL A 406 -9.86 81.21 -15.12
CA VAL A 406 -8.58 81.51 -15.75
C VAL A 406 -8.88 82.08 -17.14
N PHE A 407 -9.37 83.32 -17.18
CA PHE A 407 -9.74 84.00 -18.43
C PHE A 407 -9.07 85.37 -18.52
N SER A 408 -8.58 85.73 -19.70
CA SER A 408 -8.10 87.06 -20.05
C SER A 408 -8.67 87.47 -21.40
N HIS A 409 -9.21 88.68 -21.48
CA HIS A 409 -9.66 89.25 -22.75
C HIS A 409 -8.49 89.31 -23.74
N GLN A 410 -8.73 88.83 -24.97
CA GLN A 410 -7.75 88.84 -26.07
C GLN A 410 -8.07 89.89 -27.14
N SER A 411 -9.21 90.57 -27.02
CA SER A 411 -9.65 91.59 -27.98
C SER A 411 -8.79 92.84 -27.82
N ILE A 412 -8.26 93.37 -28.93
CA ILE A 412 -7.57 94.68 -28.94
C ILE A 412 -8.51 95.84 -28.60
N ASN A 413 -9.83 95.63 -28.73
CA ASN A 413 -10.85 96.61 -28.39
C ASN A 413 -11.28 96.52 -26.92
N TYR A 414 -10.68 95.66 -26.11
CA TYR A 414 -10.94 95.64 -24.68
C TYR A 414 -10.30 96.89 -24.05
N PRO A 415 -11.06 97.78 -23.41
CA PRO A 415 -10.55 99.07 -22.92
C PRO A 415 -9.60 98.95 -21.72
N GLY A 416 -9.32 97.73 -21.24
CA GLY A 416 -8.33 97.45 -20.20
C GLY A 416 -8.91 97.25 -18.80
N ASP A 417 -8.02 97.27 -17.81
CA ASP A 417 -8.33 96.90 -16.42
C ASP A 417 -9.21 97.95 -15.73
N HIS A 418 -10.28 97.46 -15.12
CA HIS A 418 -11.13 98.27 -14.25
C HIS A 418 -10.62 98.20 -12.81
N ARG A 419 -10.76 99.30 -12.06
CA ARG A 419 -10.29 99.36 -10.65
C ARG A 419 -11.18 98.57 -9.67
N GLN A 420 -12.31 98.07 -10.13
CA GLN A 420 -13.25 97.26 -9.36
C GLN A 420 -13.29 95.85 -9.92
N ALA A 421 -13.58 94.87 -9.05
CA ALA A 421 -13.82 93.50 -9.48
C ALA A 421 -15.18 93.45 -10.19
N LEU A 422 -15.14 93.44 -11.52
CA LEU A 422 -16.32 93.30 -12.37
C LEU A 422 -16.58 91.82 -12.68
N GLY A 423 -17.85 91.43 -12.67
CA GLY A 423 -18.32 90.21 -13.31
C GLY A 423 -18.50 90.40 -14.82
N CYS A 424 -18.61 89.29 -15.56
CA CYS A 424 -18.75 89.33 -17.01
C CYS A 424 -19.99 90.14 -17.43
N THR A 425 -21.11 89.98 -16.72
CA THR A 425 -22.39 90.63 -17.05
C THR A 425 -22.39 92.14 -16.84
N ASP A 426 -21.41 92.70 -16.12
CA ASP A 426 -21.29 94.15 -15.93
C ASP A 426 -20.96 94.87 -17.24
N CYS A 427 -20.24 94.19 -18.15
CA CYS A 427 -20.00 94.67 -19.51
C CYS A 427 -20.87 93.93 -20.54
N HIS A 428 -21.06 92.62 -20.33
CA HIS A 428 -21.86 91.76 -21.21
C HIS A 428 -23.33 91.75 -20.78
N GLY A 429 -24.02 92.89 -20.85
CA GLY A 429 -25.39 93.05 -20.32
C GLY A 429 -26.46 92.15 -20.97
N ALA A 430 -26.24 91.68 -22.20
CA ALA A 430 -27.08 90.68 -22.86
C ALA A 430 -26.67 89.22 -22.52
N ASN A 431 -25.76 89.03 -21.57
CA ASN A 431 -25.12 87.76 -21.23
C ASN A 431 -24.56 87.03 -22.48
N SER A 432 -23.92 87.77 -23.38
CA SER A 432 -23.44 87.33 -24.70
C SER A 432 -21.98 87.75 -24.89
N GLU A 433 -21.19 86.95 -25.62
CA GLU A 433 -19.78 87.24 -25.94
C GLU A 433 -19.58 88.57 -26.67
N ILE A 434 -20.60 89.05 -27.38
CA ILE A 434 -20.55 90.31 -28.12
C ILE A 434 -21.06 91.44 -27.21
N VAL A 435 -20.14 92.32 -26.82
CA VAL A 435 -20.48 93.61 -26.19
C VAL A 435 -20.66 94.66 -27.28
N THR A 436 -21.83 95.30 -27.30
CA THR A 436 -22.05 96.50 -28.10
C THR A 436 -21.72 97.71 -27.26
N TRP A 437 -20.93 98.64 -27.81
CA TRP A 437 -20.67 99.92 -27.16
C TRP A 437 -21.95 100.77 -27.14
N ASP A 438 -22.29 101.31 -25.97
CA ASP A 438 -23.48 102.16 -25.79
C ASP A 438 -23.38 103.47 -26.59
N SER A 439 -22.16 103.99 -26.76
CA SER A 439 -21.87 105.17 -27.58
C SER A 439 -20.80 104.86 -28.63
N PRO A 440 -21.19 104.30 -29.80
CA PRO A 440 -20.24 103.83 -30.80
C PRO A 440 -19.28 104.90 -31.36
N SER A 441 -19.64 106.18 -31.26
CA SER A 441 -18.80 107.29 -31.69
C SER A 441 -17.55 107.53 -30.84
N PHE A 442 -17.49 106.95 -29.63
CA PHE A 442 -16.37 107.11 -28.70
C PHE A 442 -15.53 105.83 -28.53
N GLN A 443 -15.74 104.81 -29.39
CA GLN A 443 -14.89 103.62 -29.41
C GLN A 443 -13.46 103.97 -29.86
N PRO A 444 -12.41 103.34 -29.30
CA PRO A 444 -12.40 102.27 -28.29
C PRO A 444 -12.23 102.79 -26.85
N ASP A 445 -12.47 104.07 -26.62
CA ASP A 445 -12.13 104.77 -25.39
C ASP A 445 -13.18 104.52 -24.30
N CYS A 446 -12.88 104.84 -23.03
CA CYS A 446 -13.77 104.58 -21.89
C CYS A 446 -15.20 105.14 -22.08
N ALA A 447 -15.30 106.31 -22.72
CA ALA A 447 -16.56 106.97 -23.04
C ALA A 447 -17.43 106.19 -24.04
N GLY A 448 -16.86 105.21 -24.75
CA GLY A 448 -17.64 104.29 -25.58
C GLY A 448 -18.74 103.55 -24.80
N CYS A 449 -18.50 103.29 -23.51
CA CYS A 449 -19.50 102.72 -22.59
C CYS A 449 -20.00 103.74 -21.57
N HIS A 450 -19.12 104.61 -21.07
CA HIS A 450 -19.40 105.50 -19.93
C HIS A 450 -19.83 106.92 -20.31
N ALA A 451 -20.14 107.21 -21.58
CA ALA A 451 -20.59 108.55 -21.98
C ALA A 451 -21.83 109.02 -21.22
N GLY A 452 -22.71 108.11 -20.80
CA GLY A 452 -23.89 108.40 -19.97
C GLY A 452 -23.57 108.76 -18.52
N ASP A 453 -22.41 108.34 -18.01
CA ASP A 453 -21.95 108.64 -16.64
C ASP A 453 -21.30 110.04 -16.55
N TYR A 454 -21.09 110.70 -17.69
CA TYR A 454 -20.51 112.02 -17.73
C TYR A 454 -21.46 113.10 -17.23
N VAL A 455 -21.05 113.79 -16.17
CA VAL A 455 -21.77 114.95 -15.64
C VAL A 455 -21.03 116.22 -16.01
N GLU A 456 -21.57 116.99 -16.95
CA GLU A 456 -20.95 118.19 -17.51
C GLU A 456 -20.51 119.21 -16.45
N ARG A 457 -21.34 119.45 -15.43
CA ARG A 457 -21.05 120.42 -14.34
C ARG A 457 -19.93 120.01 -13.38
N LYS A 458 -19.49 118.74 -13.40
CA LYS A 458 -18.44 118.25 -12.49
C LYS A 458 -17.03 118.32 -13.09
N HIS A 459 -16.90 118.75 -14.36
CA HIS A 459 -15.64 118.71 -15.10
C HIS A 459 -15.32 120.10 -15.68
N GLU A 460 -14.76 120.96 -14.84
CA GLU A 460 -14.19 122.25 -15.26
C GLU A 460 -12.70 122.09 -15.56
N SER A 461 -12.25 122.60 -16.71
CA SER A 461 -10.82 122.61 -17.06
C SER A 461 -10.03 123.54 -16.13
N SER A 462 -8.75 123.23 -15.91
CA SER A 462 -7.81 124.12 -15.19
C SER A 462 -7.64 125.51 -15.85
N SER A 463 -8.13 125.67 -17.07
CA SER A 463 -8.18 126.92 -17.85
C SER A 463 -9.51 127.68 -17.82
N GLY A 464 -10.53 127.18 -17.11
CA GLY A 464 -11.86 127.79 -17.02
C GLY A 464 -12.76 127.48 -18.22
N GLY A 465 -13.83 126.72 -17.98
CA GLY A 465 -14.80 126.25 -18.97
C GLY A 465 -15.16 124.79 -18.74
N THR A 466 -16.40 124.38 -19.05
CA THR A 466 -16.85 122.99 -18.97
C THR A 466 -16.22 122.16 -20.10
N GLU A 467 -15.61 121.03 -19.73
CA GLU A 467 -15.09 120.08 -20.70
C GLU A 467 -16.24 119.24 -21.31
N SER A 468 -15.98 118.55 -22.43
CA SER A 468 -16.98 117.66 -23.05
C SER A 468 -16.50 116.21 -23.04
N VAL A 469 -17.42 115.25 -23.10
CA VAL A 469 -17.12 113.81 -23.25
C VAL A 469 -16.14 113.55 -24.39
N SER A 470 -16.27 114.28 -25.50
CA SER A 470 -15.41 114.13 -26.67
C SER A 470 -13.94 114.47 -26.43
N LEU A 471 -13.65 115.34 -25.44
CA LEU A 471 -12.30 115.75 -25.03
C LEU A 471 -11.74 114.82 -23.95
N ASN A 472 -12.60 114.30 -23.05
CA ASN A 472 -12.24 113.40 -21.96
C ASN A 472 -12.68 111.94 -22.20
N ARG A 473 -12.61 111.50 -23.45
CA ARG A 473 -13.14 110.20 -23.88
C ARG A 473 -12.47 108.99 -23.21
N ASP A 474 -11.20 109.12 -22.81
CA ASP A 474 -10.46 108.09 -22.05
C ASP A 474 -10.58 108.27 -20.53
N CYS A 475 -11.39 109.24 -20.07
CA CYS A 475 -11.45 109.66 -18.66
C CYS A 475 -10.05 110.03 -18.08
N SER A 476 -9.09 110.33 -18.95
CA SER A 476 -7.68 110.61 -18.63
C SER A 476 -7.39 112.10 -18.45
N GLY A 477 -8.22 112.97 -19.04
CA GLY A 477 -8.21 114.43 -18.88
C GLY A 477 -9.17 114.87 -17.76
N ALA A 478 -8.69 115.76 -16.89
CA ALA A 478 -9.35 116.38 -15.72
C ALA A 478 -9.82 115.49 -14.55
N CYS A 479 -10.07 114.18 -14.73
CA CYS A 479 -10.44 113.31 -13.60
C CYS A 479 -9.25 112.91 -12.71
N HIS A 480 -8.01 112.94 -13.25
CA HIS A 480 -6.79 112.49 -12.57
C HIS A 480 -5.78 113.61 -12.25
N GLU A 481 -6.08 114.87 -12.57
CA GLU A 481 -5.27 115.97 -12.06
C GLU A 481 -5.61 116.21 -10.59
N LYS A 482 -4.59 116.28 -9.71
CA LYS A 482 -4.75 116.78 -8.34
C LYS A 482 -5.17 118.24 -8.40
N SER A 483 -6.46 118.51 -8.60
CA SER A 483 -7.02 119.79 -8.22
C SER A 483 -7.04 119.85 -6.69
N SER A 484 -6.99 121.05 -6.11
CA SER A 484 -7.20 121.26 -4.68
C SER A 484 -8.63 120.95 -4.21
N PHE A 485 -9.47 120.39 -5.07
CA PHE A 485 -10.90 120.22 -4.90
C PHE A 485 -11.40 118.83 -5.35
N HIS A 486 -10.75 117.76 -4.86
CA HIS A 486 -11.29 116.38 -4.70
C HIS A 486 -10.66 115.28 -5.57
N ARG A 487 -10.81 114.04 -5.08
CA ARG A 487 -10.39 112.79 -5.73
C ARG A 487 -11.61 111.90 -5.96
N VAL A 488 -11.54 111.02 -6.97
CA VAL A 488 -12.54 109.95 -7.22
C VAL A 488 -12.75 109.00 -6.02
N THR A 489 -11.90 109.07 -4.98
CA THR A 489 -12.07 108.33 -3.72
C THR A 489 -13.11 108.94 -2.77
N ASP A 490 -13.62 110.13 -3.06
CA ASP A 490 -14.49 110.87 -2.15
C ASP A 490 -15.94 110.38 -2.35
N ARG A 491 -16.28 109.31 -1.62
CA ARG A 491 -17.51 108.50 -1.77
C ARG A 491 -18.80 109.16 -1.26
N GLU A 492 -18.81 110.47 -1.09
CA GLU A 492 -19.94 111.23 -0.55
C GLU A 492 -20.24 112.43 -1.45
N TRP A 493 -20.95 112.16 -2.54
CA TRP A 493 -21.64 113.20 -3.28
C TRP A 493 -22.87 112.62 -3.98
N ASP A 494 -23.81 112.10 -3.20
CA ASP A 494 -25.21 111.97 -3.56
C ASP A 494 -26.03 112.04 -2.25
N ASP A 495 -26.43 113.26 -1.90
CA ASP A 495 -27.75 113.55 -1.34
C ASP A 495 -28.58 114.22 -2.45
#